data_AF-A0A942H0D0-F1
#
_entry.id   AF-A0A942H0D0-F1
#
_cell.length_a   1.000
_cell.length_b   1.000
_cell.length_c   1.000
_cell.angle_alpha   90.00
_cell.angle_beta   90.00
_cell.angle_gamma   90.00
#
_symmetry.space_group_name_H-M   'P 1'
#
loop_
_entity.id
_entity.type
_entity.pdbx_description
1 polymer ?
#
loop_
_entity_poly.entity_id
_entity_poly.type
_entity_poly.pdbx_seq_one_letter_code
_entity_poly.pdbx_strand_id
1 'polypeptide(L)'
;MNRSALAILFTAALAAQAPATPVQELKPPPPPPSTAQDAAPAQTAPAQAPHNEHTPIKPLPDAAQVPSAPSAAPLSFASGSFKFYWDTTLPISLDADGLKVTEIYFNTRRSRYSWLKDAEFGVRAHLTVTNTSARPRVPGFAVAVLDADGKLLGVASGGTKVGTVGPGETESFDLNFTQVKERLPKGSTFLLSVELKD
;
A
#
# COMPACT_ATOMS: atom_id res chain seq x y z
N MET A 1 -59.05 -14.36 22.50
CA MET A 1 -58.88 -13.27 23.49
C MET A 1 -58.55 -13.91 24.83
N ASN A 2 -57.31 -13.76 25.30
CA ASN A 2 -56.94 -13.93 26.71
C ASN A 2 -55.67 -13.10 26.97
N ARG A 3 -55.81 -12.15 27.89
CA ARG A 3 -54.77 -11.24 28.39
C ARG A 3 -54.19 -11.85 29.67
N SER A 4 -52.87 -11.83 29.85
CA SER A 4 -52.17 -11.75 31.16
C SER A 4 -50.66 -11.72 30.91
N ALA A 5 -50.01 -10.56 31.12
CA ALA A 5 -49.16 -10.22 32.28
C ALA A 5 -47.77 -10.91 32.18
N LEU A 6 -46.75 -10.31 31.56
CA LEU A 6 -45.87 -9.26 32.07
C LEU A 6 -45.34 -9.52 33.49
N ALA A 7 -44.16 -10.10 33.58
CA ALA A 7 -43.28 -10.02 34.74
C ALA A 7 -41.87 -9.64 34.26
N ILE A 8 -41.53 -8.37 34.47
CA ILE A 8 -40.21 -7.79 34.24
C ILE A 8 -39.42 -8.05 35.52
N LEU A 9 -38.39 -8.90 35.47
CA LEU A 9 -37.39 -8.98 36.53
C LEU A 9 -36.22 -8.06 36.17
N PHE A 10 -36.14 -6.95 36.88
CA PHE A 10 -34.94 -6.12 37.00
C PHE A 10 -33.99 -6.80 37.98
N THR A 11 -32.83 -7.25 37.51
CA THR A 11 -31.72 -7.66 38.39
C THR A 11 -30.74 -6.50 38.48
N ALA A 12 -30.62 -5.92 39.67
CA ALA A 12 -29.73 -4.82 39.97
C ALA A 12 -28.29 -5.30 40.23
N ALA A 13 -27.37 -4.57 39.59
CA ALA A 13 -26.01 -4.16 39.99
C ALA A 13 -25.14 -5.06 40.89
N LEU A 14 -23.92 -5.34 40.41
CA LEU A 14 -22.71 -5.06 41.19
C LEU A 14 -21.55 -4.71 40.23
N ALA A 15 -21.24 -3.42 40.12
CA ALA A 15 -20.04 -2.95 39.44
C ALA A 15 -18.86 -3.09 40.40
N ALA A 16 -17.96 -4.02 40.11
CA ALA A 16 -16.68 -4.11 40.79
C ALA A 16 -15.81 -2.92 40.35
N GLN A 17 -15.55 -2.02 41.28
CA GLN A 17 -14.66 -0.87 41.09
C GLN A 17 -13.21 -1.38 41.21
N ALA A 18 -12.49 -1.41 40.10
CA ALA A 18 -11.06 -1.75 40.10
C ALA A 18 -10.25 -0.64 40.81
N PRO A 19 -9.20 -0.98 41.57
CA PRO A 19 -8.31 0.01 42.17
C PRO A 19 -7.58 0.78 41.07
N ALA A 20 -7.60 2.11 41.17
CA ALA A 20 -6.87 3.00 40.29
C ALA A 20 -5.36 2.79 40.45
N THR A 21 -4.70 2.37 39.38
CA THR A 21 -3.24 2.30 39.28
C THR A 21 -2.68 3.74 39.32
N PRO A 22 -1.66 4.04 40.14
CA PRO A 22 -1.01 5.34 40.10
C PRO A 22 -0.33 5.51 38.73
N VAL A 23 -0.70 6.58 38.02
CA VAL A 23 -0.06 7.00 36.78
C VAL A 23 1.34 7.47 37.14
N GLN A 24 2.36 6.70 36.74
CA GLN A 24 3.73 7.20 36.74
C GLN A 24 3.86 8.23 35.61
N GLU A 25 4.12 9.46 35.99
CA GLU A 25 4.42 10.56 35.07
C GLU A 25 5.74 10.27 34.34
N LEU A 26 5.63 9.79 33.10
CA LEU A 26 6.76 9.61 32.21
C LEU A 26 7.32 10.99 31.85
N LYS A 27 8.48 11.31 32.41
CA LYS A 27 9.29 12.47 32.01
C LYS A 27 9.52 12.42 30.50
N PRO A 28 9.15 13.46 29.73
CA PRO A 28 9.35 13.47 28.29
C PRO A 28 10.84 13.36 27.95
N PRO A 29 11.20 12.59 26.90
CA PRO A 29 12.58 12.55 26.43
C PRO A 29 13.03 13.95 25.97
N PRO A 30 14.31 14.30 26.15
CA PRO A 30 14.84 15.57 25.68
C PRO A 30 14.64 15.69 24.16
N PRO A 31 14.35 16.90 23.64
CA PRO A 31 14.22 17.10 22.21
C PRO A 31 15.53 16.74 21.51
N PRO A 32 15.47 16.19 20.29
CA PRO A 32 16.66 15.97 19.49
C PRO A 32 17.36 17.31 19.19
N PRO A 33 18.69 17.31 19.04
CA PRO A 33 19.41 18.52 18.67
C PRO A 33 18.91 19.03 17.31
N SER A 34 18.54 20.30 17.28
CA SER A 34 18.13 21.02 16.07
C SER A 34 19.37 21.20 15.17
N THR A 35 19.55 20.33 14.18
CA THR A 35 20.44 20.63 13.07
C THR A 35 19.79 21.71 12.21
N ALA A 36 20.31 22.91 12.36
CA ALA A 36 20.01 24.06 11.53
C ALA A 36 20.15 23.72 10.05
N GLN A 37 19.24 24.32 9.30
CA GLN A 37 19.17 24.40 7.84
C GLN A 37 20.51 24.84 7.25
N ASP A 38 20.90 24.25 6.13
CA ASP A 38 21.70 24.99 5.17
C ASP A 38 21.37 24.61 3.71
N ALA A 39 21.13 25.67 2.95
CA ALA A 39 21.23 25.85 1.51
C ALA A 39 20.43 24.94 0.55
N ALA A 40 19.27 25.44 0.13
CA ALA A 40 18.71 25.18 -1.19
C ALA A 40 19.46 26.01 -2.26
N PRO A 41 19.89 25.45 -3.40
CA PRO A 41 20.29 26.25 -4.55
C PRO A 41 19.06 26.75 -5.32
N ALA A 42 19.11 28.04 -5.64
CA ALA A 42 18.09 28.84 -6.27
C ALA A 42 17.63 28.32 -7.65
N GLN A 43 16.32 28.41 -7.87
CA GLN A 43 15.69 28.35 -9.19
C GLN A 43 15.98 29.64 -9.96
N THR A 44 16.66 29.55 -11.09
CA THR A 44 16.77 30.65 -12.05
C THR A 44 15.74 30.44 -13.14
N ALA A 45 14.72 31.29 -13.18
CA ALA A 45 13.79 31.40 -14.32
C ALA A 45 14.48 32.11 -15.50
N PRO A 46 14.25 31.71 -16.77
CA PRO A 46 14.75 32.46 -17.91
C PRO A 46 13.85 33.65 -18.24
N ALA A 47 14.45 34.85 -18.23
CA ALA A 47 13.88 36.07 -18.78
C ALA A 47 13.97 36.08 -20.32
N GLN A 48 12.97 36.71 -20.94
CA GLN A 48 12.74 36.84 -22.37
C GLN A 48 13.82 37.67 -23.10
N ALA A 49 13.87 37.45 -24.42
CA ALA A 49 14.79 37.98 -25.42
C ALA A 49 14.87 39.52 -25.53
N PRO A 50 15.91 40.02 -26.24
CA PRO A 50 15.61 40.84 -27.41
C PRO A 50 16.38 40.46 -28.69
N HIS A 51 15.90 41.06 -29.77
CA HIS A 51 16.14 40.83 -31.19
C HIS A 51 17.57 41.02 -31.75
N ASN A 52 17.85 40.17 -32.75
CA ASN A 52 18.55 40.38 -34.04
C ASN A 52 19.87 41.16 -34.10
N GLU A 53 20.95 40.44 -34.42
CA GLU A 53 21.88 40.83 -35.49
C GLU A 53 22.30 39.59 -36.32
N HIS A 54 22.21 39.74 -37.64
CA HIS A 54 22.60 38.76 -38.65
C HIS A 54 24.12 38.56 -38.65
N THR A 55 24.58 37.32 -38.44
CA THR A 55 25.91 36.88 -38.87
C THR A 55 25.78 35.62 -39.73
N PRO A 56 26.57 35.47 -40.81
CA PRO A 56 26.47 34.30 -41.68
C PRO A 56 26.95 33.04 -40.96
N ILE A 57 26.08 32.04 -40.86
CA ILE A 57 26.36 30.75 -40.21
C ILE A 57 27.37 29.99 -41.08
N LYS A 58 28.60 29.79 -40.55
CA LYS A 58 29.54 28.79 -41.04
C LYS A 58 28.91 27.40 -40.86
N PRO A 59 28.87 26.51 -41.87
CA PRO A 59 28.30 25.18 -41.68
C PRO A 59 29.07 24.42 -40.59
N LEU A 60 28.36 24.04 -39.53
CA LEU A 60 28.88 23.17 -38.48
C LEU A 60 28.95 21.74 -39.06
N PRO A 61 30.04 20.98 -38.84
CA PRO A 61 30.14 19.60 -39.31
C PRO A 61 29.08 18.70 -38.64
N ASP A 62 28.65 17.69 -39.39
CA ASP A 62 27.60 16.72 -39.08
C ASP A 62 27.48 16.37 -37.59
N ALA A 63 26.24 16.47 -37.09
CA ALA A 63 25.86 15.97 -35.79
C ALA A 63 26.17 14.47 -35.73
N ALA A 64 27.25 14.13 -35.02
CA ALA A 64 27.52 12.76 -34.59
C ALA A 64 26.27 12.24 -33.86
N GLN A 65 25.70 11.15 -34.38
CA GLN A 65 24.54 10.48 -33.80
C GLN A 65 24.85 10.13 -32.35
N VAL A 66 24.11 10.75 -31.43
CA VAL A 66 24.11 10.34 -30.01
C VAL A 66 23.59 8.89 -29.99
N PRO A 67 24.33 7.92 -29.41
CA PRO A 67 23.84 6.56 -29.32
C PRO A 67 22.53 6.56 -28.55
N SER A 68 21.45 6.11 -29.20
CA SER A 68 20.19 5.82 -28.54
C SER A 68 20.47 4.81 -27.42
N ALA A 69 20.24 5.22 -26.17
CA ALA A 69 20.31 4.29 -25.04
C ALA A 69 19.40 3.08 -25.34
N PRO A 70 19.82 1.85 -25.00
CA PRO A 70 18.98 0.69 -25.21
C PRO A 70 17.67 0.89 -24.46
N SER A 71 16.55 0.90 -25.19
CA SER A 71 15.23 0.83 -24.61
C SER A 71 15.15 -0.47 -23.81
N ALA A 72 15.07 -0.38 -22.49
CA ALA A 72 14.73 -1.53 -21.68
C ALA A 72 13.42 -2.13 -22.23
N ALA A 73 13.36 -3.45 -22.35
CA ALA A 73 12.10 -4.11 -22.68
C ALA A 73 11.05 -3.69 -21.64
N PRO A 74 9.80 -3.41 -22.05
CA PRO A 74 8.77 -3.03 -21.10
C PRO A 74 8.50 -4.22 -20.16
N LEU A 75 8.78 -4.05 -18.88
CA LEU A 75 8.34 -4.98 -17.85
C LEU A 75 6.81 -5.12 -17.95
N SER A 76 6.31 -6.35 -17.90
CA SER A 76 4.87 -6.57 -17.91
C SER A 76 4.25 -5.96 -16.66
N PHE A 77 3.27 -5.07 -16.84
CA PHE A 77 2.69 -4.25 -15.78
C PHE A 77 1.18 -4.14 -15.92
N ALA A 78 0.46 -4.16 -14.79
CA ALA A 78 -0.96 -3.85 -14.73
C ALA A 78 -1.28 -3.12 -13.43
N SER A 79 -2.25 -2.20 -13.47
CA SER A 79 -2.77 -1.56 -12.27
C SER A 79 -4.27 -1.29 -12.36
N GLY A 80 -4.92 -1.16 -11.21
CA GLY A 80 -6.35 -0.90 -11.11
C GLY A 80 -6.75 -0.23 -9.81
N SER A 81 -7.94 0.38 -9.82
CA SER A 81 -8.58 1.00 -8.66
C SER A 81 -9.87 0.25 -8.35
N PHE A 82 -10.07 -0.08 -7.07
CA PHE A 82 -11.14 -0.96 -6.63
C PHE A 82 -11.76 -0.45 -5.34
N LYS A 83 -13.04 -0.79 -5.11
CA LYS A 83 -13.69 -0.50 -3.84
C LYS A 83 -13.00 -1.28 -2.72
N PHE A 84 -12.77 -0.61 -1.60
CA PHE A 84 -12.20 -1.20 -0.41
C PHE A 84 -13.29 -1.62 0.56
N TYR A 85 -13.16 -2.83 1.10
CA TYR A 85 -13.95 -3.31 2.22
C TYR A 85 -13.03 -4.01 3.20
N TRP A 86 -13.10 -3.59 4.46
CA TRP A 86 -12.34 -4.20 5.53
C TRP A 86 -12.90 -5.59 5.87
N ASP A 87 -12.01 -6.53 6.18
CA ASP A 87 -12.37 -7.88 6.63
C ASP A 87 -13.34 -8.61 5.69
N THR A 88 -13.21 -8.35 4.37
CA THR A 88 -14.04 -8.96 3.33
C THR A 88 -13.16 -9.40 2.16
N THR A 89 -13.38 -10.62 1.64
CA THR A 89 -12.72 -11.07 0.41
C THR A 89 -13.34 -10.38 -0.78
N LEU A 90 -12.49 -9.76 -1.60
CA LEU A 90 -12.88 -9.00 -2.77
C LEU A 90 -12.44 -9.72 -4.03
N PRO A 91 -13.35 -10.06 -4.96
CA PRO A 91 -12.98 -10.58 -6.25
C PRO A 91 -12.35 -9.47 -7.08
N ILE A 92 -11.19 -9.76 -7.67
CA ILE A 92 -10.42 -8.86 -8.52
C ILE A 92 -10.20 -9.54 -9.87
N SER A 93 -10.13 -8.73 -10.93
CA SER A 93 -9.74 -9.21 -12.25
C SER A 93 -8.69 -8.25 -12.79
N LEU A 94 -7.45 -8.49 -12.40
CA LEU A 94 -6.29 -7.74 -12.88
C LEU A 94 -5.29 -8.75 -13.48
N ASP A 95 -4.95 -8.56 -14.75
CA ASP A 95 -4.06 -9.47 -15.50
C ASP A 95 -2.81 -8.71 -15.93
N ALA A 96 -1.64 -9.24 -15.57
CA ALA A 96 -0.35 -8.81 -16.07
C ALA A 96 0.28 -9.98 -16.84
N ASP A 97 0.21 -9.93 -18.18
CA ASP A 97 0.80 -10.92 -19.10
C ASP A 97 0.54 -12.39 -18.69
N GLY A 98 -0.71 -12.68 -18.35
CA GLY A 98 -1.20 -14.00 -17.96
C GLY A 98 -1.07 -14.32 -16.47
N LEU A 99 -0.48 -13.46 -15.64
CA LEU A 99 -0.62 -13.56 -14.19
C LEU A 99 -1.88 -12.80 -13.75
N LYS A 100 -2.87 -13.53 -13.25
CA LYS A 100 -4.16 -12.98 -12.82
C LYS A 100 -4.22 -12.85 -11.31
N VAL A 101 -4.50 -11.65 -10.80
CA VAL A 101 -4.95 -11.46 -9.42
C VAL A 101 -6.45 -11.71 -9.38
N THR A 102 -6.87 -12.72 -8.64
CA THR A 102 -8.27 -13.18 -8.58
C THR A 102 -8.98 -12.68 -7.33
N GLU A 103 -8.26 -12.55 -6.23
CA GLU A 103 -8.84 -12.16 -4.94
C GLU A 103 -7.86 -11.31 -4.13
N ILE A 104 -8.42 -10.42 -3.32
CA ILE A 104 -7.69 -9.70 -2.28
C ILE A 104 -8.52 -9.62 -0.99
N TYR A 105 -7.86 -9.74 0.15
CA TYR A 105 -8.50 -9.68 1.46
C TYR A 105 -7.66 -8.87 2.44
N PHE A 106 -8.27 -7.89 3.09
CA PHE A 106 -7.61 -7.00 4.06
C PHE A 106 -8.01 -7.37 5.48
N ASN A 107 -7.04 -7.69 6.33
CA ASN A 107 -7.32 -8.02 7.72
C ASN A 107 -6.16 -7.78 8.70
N THR A 108 -6.45 -7.89 9.98
CA THR A 108 -5.45 -7.95 11.04
C THR A 108 -4.93 -9.37 11.20
N ARG A 109 -3.60 -9.53 11.26
CA ARG A 109 -2.98 -10.80 11.66
C ARG A 109 -3.22 -11.01 13.16
N ARG A 110 -4.09 -11.96 13.50
CA ARG A 110 -4.23 -12.45 14.88
C ARG A 110 -3.21 -13.56 15.12
N SER A 111 -2.52 -13.50 16.26
CA SER A 111 -1.68 -14.60 16.71
C SER A 111 -2.54 -15.84 16.94
N ARG A 112 -2.16 -17.00 16.38
CA ARG A 112 -2.81 -18.28 16.68
C ARG A 112 -2.40 -18.85 18.04
N TYR A 113 -1.41 -18.25 18.69
CA TYR A 113 -0.92 -18.73 19.98
C TYR A 113 -1.57 -17.95 21.12
N SER A 114 -2.30 -18.68 21.97
CA SER A 114 -3.08 -18.14 23.09
C SER A 114 -2.27 -17.33 24.12
N TRP A 115 -0.96 -17.52 24.17
CA TRP A 115 -0.07 -16.84 25.13
C TRP A 115 0.42 -15.47 24.63
N LEU A 116 0.14 -15.11 23.37
CA LEU A 116 0.46 -13.83 22.74
C LEU A 116 -0.82 -13.15 22.22
N LYS A 117 -1.97 -13.35 22.87
CA LYS A 117 -3.27 -12.86 22.40
C LYS A 117 -3.34 -11.35 22.19
N ASP A 118 -2.49 -10.60 22.89
CA ASP A 118 -2.43 -9.13 22.77
C ASP A 118 -1.34 -8.63 21.83
N ALA A 119 -0.55 -9.53 21.22
CA ALA A 119 0.40 -9.15 20.18
C ALA A 119 -0.36 -9.04 18.84
N GLU A 120 -0.83 -7.84 18.52
CA GLU A 120 -1.39 -7.52 17.21
C GLU A 120 -0.28 -7.58 16.14
N PHE A 121 -0.25 -8.64 15.32
CA PHE A 121 0.82 -8.90 14.35
C PHE A 121 0.73 -8.06 13.06
N GLY A 122 0.02 -6.93 13.12
CA GLY A 122 -0.10 -5.96 12.03
C GLY A 122 -1.22 -6.25 11.04
N VAL A 123 -1.48 -5.26 10.19
CA VAL A 123 -2.49 -5.33 9.14
C VAL A 123 -1.85 -5.82 7.85
N ARG A 124 -2.56 -6.62 7.06
CA ARG A 124 -2.08 -7.12 5.78
C ARG A 124 -3.13 -7.07 4.68
N ALA A 125 -2.67 -7.09 3.44
CA ALA A 125 -3.42 -7.51 2.27
C ALA A 125 -2.96 -8.91 1.86
N HIS A 126 -3.90 -9.85 1.78
CA HIS A 126 -3.70 -11.20 1.28
C HIS A 126 -4.18 -11.26 -0.17
N LEU A 127 -3.31 -11.62 -1.12
CA LEU A 127 -3.65 -11.74 -2.54
C LEU A 127 -3.61 -13.20 -2.96
N THR A 128 -4.58 -13.60 -3.78
CA THR A 128 -4.57 -14.87 -4.51
C THR A 128 -4.30 -14.57 -5.98
N VAL A 129 -3.33 -15.27 -6.57
CA VAL A 129 -2.97 -15.10 -7.98
C VAL A 129 -2.89 -16.44 -8.70
N THR A 130 -3.25 -16.46 -9.98
CA THR A 130 -3.15 -17.64 -10.84
C THR A 130 -2.32 -17.30 -12.07
N ASN A 131 -1.29 -18.09 -12.35
CA ASN A 131 -0.52 -17.95 -13.59
C ASN A 131 -1.17 -18.76 -14.71
N THR A 132 -1.79 -18.06 -15.65
CA THR A 132 -2.41 -18.64 -16.85
C THR A 132 -1.49 -18.61 -18.08
N SER A 133 -0.27 -18.08 -17.93
CA SER A 133 0.73 -18.08 -18.99
C SER A 133 1.46 -19.43 -19.11
N ALA A 134 2.17 -19.64 -20.22
CA ALA A 134 2.96 -20.85 -20.45
C ALA A 134 4.35 -20.84 -19.76
N ARG A 135 4.70 -19.76 -19.04
CA ARG A 135 6.03 -19.58 -18.42
C ARG A 135 5.91 -19.26 -16.93
N PRO A 136 6.89 -19.63 -16.10
CA PRO A 136 6.94 -19.16 -14.72
C PRO A 136 6.99 -17.64 -14.65
N ARG A 137 6.35 -17.04 -13.64
CA ARG A 137 6.32 -15.58 -13.43
C ARG A 137 6.85 -15.21 -12.06
N VAL A 138 7.56 -14.08 -11.96
CA VAL A 138 8.02 -13.52 -10.69
C VAL A 138 7.31 -12.19 -10.46
N PRO A 139 6.25 -12.17 -9.63
CA PRO A 139 5.50 -10.94 -9.42
C PRO A 139 6.05 -10.06 -8.30
N GLY A 140 5.98 -8.75 -8.54
CA GLY A 140 5.97 -7.69 -7.54
C GLY A 140 4.56 -7.10 -7.43
N PHE A 141 4.16 -6.73 -6.21
CA PHE A 141 2.86 -6.16 -5.90
C PHE A 141 3.01 -4.88 -5.07
N ALA A 142 2.14 -3.91 -5.33
CA ALA A 142 1.97 -2.73 -4.48
C ALA A 142 0.49 -2.41 -4.31
N VAL A 143 0.11 -2.08 -3.08
CA VAL A 143 -1.26 -1.70 -2.70
C VAL A 143 -1.23 -0.38 -1.94
N ALA A 144 -2.11 0.53 -2.32
CA ALA A 144 -2.35 1.78 -1.60
C ALA A 144 -3.84 1.89 -1.24
N VAL A 145 -4.15 2.14 0.03
CA VAL A 145 -5.53 2.32 0.51
C VAL A 145 -5.80 3.81 0.71
N LEU A 146 -6.94 4.27 0.22
CA LEU A 146 -7.39 5.66 0.24
C LEU A 146 -8.70 5.76 1.04
N ASP A 147 -8.90 6.87 1.74
CA ASP A 147 -10.22 7.20 2.32
C ASP A 147 -11.21 7.73 1.26
N ALA A 148 -12.41 8.07 1.71
CA ALA A 148 -13.48 8.60 0.86
C ALA A 148 -13.13 9.96 0.22
N ASP A 149 -12.22 10.72 0.82
CA ASP A 149 -11.75 12.01 0.31
C ASP A 149 -10.51 11.85 -0.61
N GLY A 150 -10.09 10.60 -0.87
CA GLY A 150 -8.91 10.30 -1.68
C GLY A 150 -7.58 10.49 -0.95
N LYS A 151 -7.55 10.63 0.38
CA LYS A 151 -6.31 10.74 1.15
C LYS A 151 -5.71 9.36 1.38
N LEU A 152 -4.39 9.27 1.28
CA LEU A 152 -3.67 8.02 1.51
C LEU A 152 -3.74 7.61 2.99
N LEU A 153 -4.26 6.41 3.23
CA LEU A 153 -4.32 5.79 4.55
C LEU A 153 -3.14 4.85 4.78
N GLY A 154 -2.73 4.09 3.78
CA GLY A 154 -1.61 3.17 3.96
C GLY A 154 -1.13 2.56 2.65
N VAL A 155 0.14 2.15 2.64
CA VAL A 155 0.76 1.44 1.52
C VAL A 155 1.39 0.14 2.02
N ALA A 156 1.33 -0.88 1.18
CA ALA A 156 2.05 -2.11 1.35
C ALA A 156 2.59 -2.56 -0.01
N SER A 157 3.84 -2.98 -0.05
CA SER A 157 4.44 -3.59 -1.23
C SER A 157 5.16 -4.86 -0.85
N GLY A 158 5.39 -5.72 -1.83
CA GLY A 158 5.96 -7.04 -1.64
C GLY A 158 5.89 -7.83 -2.94
N GLY A 159 5.99 -9.16 -2.84
CA GLY A 159 6.41 -9.96 -3.99
C GLY A 159 7.93 -9.82 -4.11
N THR A 160 8.67 -10.63 -3.37
CA THR A 160 8.98 -11.99 -3.81
C THR A 160 8.99 -12.90 -2.58
N LYS A 161 8.01 -13.81 -2.50
CA LYS A 161 8.24 -15.06 -1.77
C LYS A 161 9.42 -15.74 -2.47
N VAL A 162 10.27 -16.49 -1.78
CA VAL A 162 11.39 -17.20 -2.42
C VAL A 162 10.81 -18.18 -3.46
N GLY A 163 10.70 -17.77 -4.74
CA GLY A 163 10.08 -18.59 -5.79
C GLY A 163 9.47 -17.84 -6.96
N THR A 164 9.09 -18.61 -7.98
CA THR A 164 8.30 -18.22 -9.15
C THR A 164 6.88 -18.77 -8.98
N VAL A 165 5.89 -18.20 -9.64
CA VAL A 165 4.57 -18.83 -9.82
C VAL A 165 4.61 -19.60 -11.13
N GLY A 166 4.58 -20.93 -11.07
CA GLY A 166 4.65 -21.81 -12.24
C GLY A 166 3.40 -21.74 -13.14
N PRO A 167 3.47 -22.21 -14.39
CA PRO A 167 2.32 -22.28 -15.29
C PRO A 167 1.16 -23.10 -14.69
N GLY A 168 -0.04 -22.53 -14.67
CA GLY A 168 -1.25 -23.14 -14.11
C GLY A 168 -1.34 -23.09 -12.57
N GLU A 169 -0.30 -22.62 -11.88
CA GLU A 169 -0.29 -22.58 -10.42
C GLU A 169 -1.11 -21.41 -9.88
N THR A 170 -1.66 -21.61 -8.67
CA THR A 170 -2.31 -20.57 -7.88
C THR A 170 -1.55 -20.42 -6.57
N GLU A 171 -1.13 -19.19 -6.27
CA GLU A 171 -0.29 -18.86 -5.13
C GLU A 171 -0.88 -17.70 -4.33
N SER A 172 -0.49 -17.63 -3.05
CA SER A 172 -0.94 -16.60 -2.14
C SER A 172 0.22 -15.75 -1.58
N PHE A 173 -0.01 -14.44 -1.56
CA PHE A 173 0.96 -13.42 -1.14
C PHE A 173 0.39 -12.56 -0.02
N ASP A 174 1.22 -12.26 0.98
CA ASP A 174 0.88 -11.33 2.06
C ASP A 174 1.70 -10.04 1.92
N LEU A 175 1.03 -8.90 1.83
CA LEU A 175 1.63 -7.57 1.88
C LEU A 175 1.32 -6.94 3.24
N ASN A 176 2.34 -6.56 4.00
CA ASN A 176 2.15 -6.06 5.35
C ASN A 176 2.13 -4.52 5.38
N PHE A 177 1.17 -3.94 6.10
CA PHE A 177 1.12 -2.52 6.42
C PHE A 177 1.82 -2.29 7.76
N THR A 178 2.98 -1.63 7.74
CA THR A 178 3.87 -1.52 8.91
C THR A 178 3.49 -0.39 9.86
N GLN A 179 3.16 0.79 9.32
CA GLN A 179 3.01 2.01 10.12
C GLN A 179 1.54 2.45 10.33
N VAL A 180 0.64 2.15 9.38
CA VAL A 180 -0.74 2.68 9.44
C VAL A 180 -1.77 1.57 9.55
N LYS A 181 -1.98 1.11 10.78
CA LYS A 181 -2.85 -0.04 11.10
C LYS A 181 -4.27 0.40 11.46
N GLU A 182 -4.40 1.40 12.32
CA GLU A 182 -5.69 1.84 12.88
C GLU A 182 -6.60 2.57 11.87
N ARG A 183 -6.00 3.19 10.85
CA ARG A 183 -6.76 3.94 9.84
C ARG A 183 -7.18 3.07 8.66
N LEU A 184 -6.48 1.97 8.38
CA LEU A 184 -6.75 1.14 7.22
C LEU A 184 -8.22 0.65 7.13
N PRO A 185 -8.88 0.25 8.23
CA PRO A 185 -10.28 -0.14 8.21
C PRO A 185 -11.25 0.95 7.75
N LYS A 186 -10.82 2.23 7.73
CA LYS A 186 -11.61 3.39 7.27
C LYS A 186 -11.46 3.66 5.77
N GLY A 187 -10.77 2.78 5.03
CA GLY A 187 -10.59 2.91 3.59
C GLY A 187 -11.92 2.88 2.83
N SER A 188 -11.91 3.49 1.64
CA SER A 188 -13.02 3.48 0.69
C SER A 188 -12.61 2.92 -0.66
N THR A 189 -11.38 3.19 -1.09
CA THR A 189 -10.81 2.72 -2.35
C THR A 189 -9.42 2.16 -2.09
N PHE A 190 -8.98 1.19 -2.90
CA PHE A 190 -7.57 0.83 -2.96
C PHE A 190 -7.08 0.79 -4.41
N LEU A 191 -5.81 1.12 -4.58
CA LEU A 191 -5.06 0.95 -5.81
C LEU A 191 -4.21 -0.32 -5.67
N LEU A 192 -4.19 -1.14 -6.71
CA LEU A 192 -3.33 -2.31 -6.81
C LEU A 192 -2.51 -2.21 -8.09
N SER A 193 -1.21 -2.45 -7.96
CA SER A 193 -0.28 -2.60 -9.09
C SER A 193 0.41 -3.96 -9.02
N VAL A 194 0.62 -4.53 -10.20
CA VAL A 194 1.34 -5.78 -10.43
C VAL A 194 2.43 -5.49 -11.46
N GLU A 195 3.64 -5.90 -11.15
CA GLU A 195 4.75 -5.92 -12.10
C GLU A 195 5.31 -7.34 -12.18
N LEU A 196 5.78 -7.73 -13.35
CA LEU A 196 6.50 -8.98 -13.53
C LEU A 196 7.96 -8.68 -13.81
N LYS A 197 8.83 -9.41 -13.13
CA LYS A 197 10.23 -9.48 -13.50
C LYS A 197 10.38 -10.45 -14.67
N ASP A 198 11.04 -9.99 -15.73
CA ASP A 198 11.42 -10.78 -16.90
C ASP A 198 12.61 -11.73 -16.61
#